data_AF-A0AAW0J0B1-F1
#
_entry.id   AF-A0AAW0J0B1-F1
#
_cell.length_a   1.000
_cell.length_b   1.000
_cell.length_c   1.000
_cell.angle_alpha   90.00
_cell.angle_beta   90.00
_cell.angle_gamma   90.00
#
_symmetry.space_group_name_H-M   'P 1'
#
loop_
_entity.id
_entity.type
_entity.pdbx_description
1 polymer ?
#
loop_
_entity_poly.entity_id
_entity_poly.type
_entity_poly.pdbx_seq_one_letter_code
_entity_poly.pdbx_strand_id
1 'polypeptide(L)'
;TKCFICGIGNDYFDTVPHGFETHTLQEHNLANYLFFLMYLINKDETEHTGQESYVWKMYQERCWEFFPAGDCFRKQYEDQLN
;
A
#
# COMPACT_ATOMS: atom_id res chain seq x y z
N THR A 1 -9.02 15.34 6.47
CA THR A 1 -8.45 14.92 5.16
C THR A 1 -8.27 13.41 5.16
N LYS A 2 -8.30 12.72 4.01
CA LYS A 2 -8.19 11.25 3.93
C LYS A 2 -7.00 10.83 3.07
N CYS A 3 -6.40 9.67 3.37
CA CYS A 3 -5.38 9.06 2.51
C CYS A 3 -6.02 8.61 1.18
N PHE A 4 -5.34 8.85 0.05
CA PHE A 4 -5.87 8.49 -1.27
C PHE A 4 -5.97 6.97 -1.49
N ILE A 5 -5.02 6.20 -0.94
CA ILE A 5 -4.92 4.76 -1.18
C ILE A 5 -5.89 3.97 -0.29
N CYS A 6 -5.86 4.19 1.02
CA CYS A 6 -6.71 3.43 1.95
C CYS A 6 -8.02 4.13 2.33
N GLY A 7 -8.17 5.43 2.06
CA GLY A 7 -9.37 6.18 2.42
C GLY A 7 -9.56 6.48 3.92
N ILE A 8 -8.61 6.07 4.78
CA ILE A 8 -8.65 6.35 6.21
C ILE A 8 -8.35 7.84 6.46
N GLY A 9 -9.08 8.44 7.41
CA GLY A 9 -8.98 9.85 7.77
C GLY A 9 -7.73 10.17 8.60
N ASN A 10 -7.28 11.42 8.51
CA ASN A 10 -6.12 11.90 9.26
C ASN A 10 -6.35 11.88 10.78
N ASP A 11 -7.60 11.97 11.22
CA ASP A 11 -8.03 11.83 12.62
C ASP A 11 -7.58 10.50 13.25
N TYR A 12 -7.53 9.41 12.47
CA TYR A 12 -7.00 8.13 12.94
C TYR A 12 -5.47 8.15 13.12
N PHE A 13 -4.75 8.78 12.19
CA PHE A 13 -3.29 8.75 12.16
C PHE A 13 -2.64 9.79 13.06
N ASP A 14 -3.28 10.95 13.24
CA ASP A 14 -2.76 12.07 14.04
C ASP A 14 -2.90 11.85 15.56
N THR A 15 -3.24 10.62 15.99
CA THR A 15 -3.05 10.14 17.37
C THR A 15 -1.57 10.13 17.78
N VAL A 16 -0.66 10.03 16.79
CA VAL A 16 0.77 10.26 16.94
C VAL A 16 1.18 11.54 16.20
N PRO A 17 2.18 12.30 16.70
CA PRO A 17 2.63 13.52 16.04
C PRO A 17 3.06 13.26 14.59
N HIS A 18 2.58 14.08 13.65
CA HIS A 18 2.86 13.95 12.21
C HIS A 18 2.49 12.57 11.63
N GLY A 19 1.53 11.87 12.22
CA GLY A 19 1.16 10.52 11.82
C GLY A 19 0.61 10.46 10.41
N PHE A 20 -0.28 11.38 10.01
CA PHE A 20 -0.83 11.39 8.65
C PHE A 20 0.21 11.73 7.58
N GLU A 21 1.14 12.64 7.89
CA GLU A 21 2.25 12.99 7.00
C GLU A 21 3.17 11.78 6.78
N THR A 22 3.56 11.12 7.87
CA THR A 22 4.35 9.87 7.81
C THR A 22 3.63 8.80 7.00
N HIS A 23 2.33 8.62 7.23
CA HIS A 23 1.51 7.64 6.52
C HIS A 23 1.51 7.91 5.01
N THR A 24 1.32 9.16 4.57
CA THR A 24 1.24 9.49 3.14
C THR A 24 2.61 9.56 2.44
N LEU A 25 3.70 9.83 3.16
CA LEU A 25 5.04 9.93 2.57
C LEU A 25 5.82 8.61 2.59
N GLN A 26 5.64 7.78 3.61
CA GLN A 26 6.44 6.57 3.84
C GLN A 26 5.64 5.29 3.60
N GLU A 27 4.38 5.22 4.05
CA GLU A 27 3.57 4.00 3.99
C GLU A 27 2.78 3.93 2.67
N HIS A 28 1.97 4.96 2.40
CA HIS A 28 1.06 5.08 1.25
C HIS A 28 1.46 6.24 0.34
N ASN A 29 2.72 6.20 -0.13
CA ASN A 29 3.22 7.16 -1.11
C ASN A 29 2.75 6.79 -2.52
N LEU A 30 2.00 7.67 -3.19
CA LEU A 30 1.47 7.42 -4.54
C LEU A 30 2.57 7.10 -5.57
N ALA A 31 3.73 7.76 -5.48
CA ALA A 31 4.82 7.54 -6.43
C ALA A 31 5.41 6.13 -6.31
N ASN A 32 5.47 5.59 -5.08
CA ASN A 32 5.98 4.23 -4.86
C ASN A 32 5.13 3.17 -5.57
N TYR A 33 3.80 3.35 -5.64
CA TYR A 33 2.93 2.43 -6.38
C TYR A 33 3.18 2.49 -7.89
N LEU A 34 3.42 3.68 -8.45
CA LEU A 34 3.80 3.84 -9.85
C LEU A 34 5.14 3.16 -10.14
N PHE A 35 6.15 3.41 -9.30
CA PHE A 35 7.46 2.77 -9.45
C PHE A 35 7.40 1.25 -9.29
N PHE A 36 6.55 0.74 -8.39
CA PHE A 36 6.36 -0.70 -8.23
C PHE A 36 5.75 -1.36 -9.48
N LEU A 37 4.75 -0.73 -10.11
CA LEU A 37 4.20 -1.24 -11.38
C LEU A 37 5.24 -1.20 -12.50
N MET A 38 6.02 -0.11 -12.61
CA MET A 38 7.12 -0.04 -13.57
C MET A 38 8.19 -1.11 -13.31
N TYR A 39 8.48 -1.40 -12.03
CA TYR A 39 9.40 -2.45 -11.64
C TYR A 39 8.92 -3.83 -12.10
N LEU A 40 7.65 -4.18 -11.83
CA LEU A 40 7.07 -5.45 -12.27
C LEU A 40 7.07 -5.60 -13.81
N ILE A 41 6.72 -4.55 -14.54
CA ILE A 41 6.68 -4.59 -16.02
C ILE A 41 8.08 -4.84 -16.63
N ASN A 42 9.14 -4.32 -16.00
CA ASN A 42 10.50 -4.41 -16.53
C ASN A 42 11.28 -5.65 -16.04
N LYS A 43 10.77 -6.36 -15.04
CA LYS A 43 11.41 -7.54 -14.46
C LYS A 43 11.03 -8.80 -15.25
N ASP A 44 11.96 -9.75 -15.34
CA ASP A 44 11.66 -11.06 -15.91
C ASP A 44 10.66 -11.80 -15.00
N GLU A 45 9.57 -12.32 -15.58
CA GLU A 45 8.51 -13.01 -14.82
C GLU A 45 9.03 -14.22 -14.03
N THR A 46 10.09 -14.88 -14.51
CA THR A 46 10.70 -16.03 -13.82
C THR A 46 11.46 -15.64 -12.55
N GLU A 47 11.83 -14.36 -12.43
CA GLU A 47 12.51 -13.80 -11.26
C GLU A 47 11.56 -13.15 -10.27
N HIS A 48 10.25 -13.18 -10.54
CA HIS A 48 9.26 -12.66 -9.61
C HIS A 48 9.28 -13.45 -8.30
N THR A 49 9.28 -12.72 -7.18
CA THR A 49 9.03 -13.33 -5.87
C THR A 49 7.56 -13.75 -5.76
N GLY A 50 7.21 -14.47 -4.69
CA GLY A 50 5.82 -14.91 -4.47
C GLY A 50 4.82 -13.74 -4.39
N GLN A 51 5.19 -12.64 -3.72
CA GLN A 51 4.33 -11.45 -3.60
C GLN A 51 4.22 -10.70 -4.93
N GLU A 52 5.32 -10.55 -5.66
CA GLU A 52 5.34 -9.93 -6.99
C GLU A 52 4.48 -10.71 -7.98
N SER A 53 4.60 -12.04 -7.99
CA SER A 53 3.81 -12.93 -8.83
C SER A 53 2.31 -12.81 -8.55
N TYR A 54 1.94 -12.71 -7.26
CA TYR A 54 0.56 -12.52 -6.85
C TYR A 54 -0.03 -11.21 -7.40
N VAL A 55 0.68 -10.09 -7.22
CA VAL A 55 0.22 -8.79 -7.73
C VAL A 55 0.23 -8.76 -9.26
N TRP A 56 1.25 -9.35 -9.90
CA TRP A 56 1.34 -9.44 -11.35
C TRP A 56 0.14 -10.19 -11.94
N LYS A 57 -0.25 -11.31 -11.34
CA LYS A 57 -1.46 -12.05 -11.73
C LYS A 57 -2.72 -11.18 -11.66
N MET A 58 -2.94 -10.51 -10.51
CA MET A 58 -4.10 -9.62 -10.33
C MET A 58 -4.12 -8.48 -11.36
N TYR A 59 -2.94 -7.91 -11.65
CA TYR A 59 -2.78 -6.87 -12.65
C TYR A 59 -3.20 -7.32 -14.06
N GLN A 60 -2.77 -8.52 -14.48
CA GLN A 60 -3.18 -9.12 -15.76
C GLN A 60 -4.69 -9.40 -15.80
N GLU A 61 -5.27 -9.83 -14.68
CA GLU A 61 -6.72 -10.05 -14.52
C GLU A 61 -7.54 -8.75 -14.40
N ARG A 62 -6.89 -7.58 -14.39
CA ARG A 62 -7.52 -6.27 -14.13
C ARG A 62 -8.27 -6.23 -12.79
N CYS A 63 -7.80 -7.01 -11.82
CA CYS A 63 -8.29 -7.04 -10.45
C CYS A 63 -7.43 -6.14 -9.56
N TRP A 64 -8.07 -5.27 -8.79
CA TRP A 64 -7.40 -4.24 -7.97
C TRP A 64 -7.53 -4.50 -6.46
N GLU A 65 -7.91 -5.73 -6.07
CA GLU A 65 -8.15 -6.11 -4.67
C GLU A 65 -6.89 -6.14 -3.81
N PHE A 66 -5.70 -6.05 -4.41
CA PHE A 66 -4.44 -5.96 -3.66
C PHE A 66 -4.20 -4.58 -3.01
N PHE A 67 -4.95 -3.54 -3.40
CA PHE A 67 -4.85 -2.23 -2.74
C PHE A 67 -5.48 -2.28 -1.35
N PRO A 68 -4.88 -1.62 -0.34
CA PRO A 68 -5.36 -1.64 1.05
C PRO A 68 -6.55 -0.69 1.26
N ALA A 69 -7.61 -0.80 0.46
CA ALA A 69 -8.78 0.07 0.56
C ALA A 69 -9.56 -0.20 1.86
N GLY A 70 -9.69 0.81 2.72
CA GLY A 70 -10.37 0.71 4.02
C GLY A 70 -9.52 0.18 5.18
N ASP A 71 -8.26 -0.18 4.92
CA ASP A 71 -7.35 -0.73 5.92
C ASP A 71 -5.91 -0.24 5.75
N CYS A 72 -5.04 -0.48 6.73
CA CYS A 72 -3.61 -0.27 6.62
C CYS A 72 -2.86 -1.12 7.64
N PHE A 73 -1.54 -1.26 7.46
CA PHE A 73 -0.71 -2.09 8.34
C PHE A 73 -0.92 -1.77 9.82
N ARG A 74 -0.86 -0.48 10.21
CA ARG A 74 -1.03 -0.09 11.61
C ARG A 74 -2.38 -0.53 12.18
N LYS A 75 -3.46 -0.33 11.43
CA LYS A 75 -4.83 -0.66 11.87
C LYS A 75 -5.03 -2.16 12.01
N GLN A 76 -4.46 -2.95 11.11
CA GLN A 76 -4.52 -4.41 11.18
C GLN A 76 -3.79 -4.98 12.40
N TYR A 77 -2.70 -4.34 12.82
CA TYR A 77 -1.81 -4.85 13.89
C TYR A 77 -1.86 -3.99 15.17
N GLU A 78 -2.90 -3.18 15.35
CA GLU A 78 -3.00 -2.22 16.44
C GLU A 78 -2.90 -2.90 17.83
N ASP A 79 -3.54 -4.07 18.01
CA ASP A 79 -3.47 -4.83 19.27
C ASP A 79 -2.12 -5.52 19.54
N GLN A 80 -1.26 -5.65 18.53
CA GLN A 80 0.02 -6.37 18.62
C GLN A 80 1.23 -5.43 18.71
N LEU A 81 1.10 -4.21 18.22
CA LEU A 81 2.17 -3.21 18.16
C LEU A 81 2.09 -2.17 19.29
N ASN A 82 1.00 -2.15 20.05
CA ASN A 82 0.78 -1.28 21.21
C ASN A 82 1.26 -1.91 22.52
#